data_AF-A0A7C1USJ9-F1
#
_entry.id   AF-A0A7C1USJ9-F1
#
_cell.length_a   1.000
_cell.length_b   1.000
_cell.length_c   1.000
_cell.angle_alpha   90.00
_cell.angle_beta   90.00
_cell.angle_gamma   90.00
#
_symmetry.space_group_name_H-M   'P 1'
#
loop_
_entity.id
_entity.type
_entity.pdbx_description
1 polymer ?
#
loop_
_entity_poly.entity_id
_entity_poly.type
_entity_poly.pdbx_seq_one_letter_code
_entity_poly.pdbx_strand_id
1 'polypeptide(L)'
;GFSIPYIIDTEILPQYHKAMERLEINKATDVLWSLIGRLDGYITDYEPFKLIKTNKNKTENIIWNLLYGLHNITELLSPILPSTAEIMHKHIKKTVDGEDIKFSISLLDEPLFLRK
;
A
#
# COMPACT_ATOMS: atom_id res chain seq x y z
N GLY A 1 13.06 11.87 4.63
CA GLY A 1 11.62 11.68 4.88
C GLY A 1 11.43 10.52 5.83
N PHE A 2 10.27 10.44 6.48
CA PHE A 2 9.91 9.28 7.30
C PHE A 2 9.63 8.04 6.41
N SER A 3 9.75 6.84 6.98
CA SER A 3 9.45 5.60 6.25
C SER A 3 7.95 5.45 6.01
N ILE A 4 7.56 4.64 5.02
CA ILE A 4 6.14 4.37 4.74
C ILE A 4 5.41 3.77 5.96
N PRO A 5 5.97 2.77 6.68
CA PRO A 5 5.36 2.28 7.92
C PRO A 5 5.11 3.37 8.95
N TYR A 6 6.11 4.23 9.20
CA TYR A 6 5.97 5.31 10.18
C TYR A 6 4.81 6.25 9.84
N ILE A 7 4.70 6.66 8.58
CA ILE A 7 3.61 7.55 8.13
C ILE A 7 2.24 6.85 8.27
N ILE A 8 2.17 5.56 7.96
CA ILE A 8 0.94 4.80 8.09
C ILE A 8 0.47 4.72 9.54
N ASP A 9 1.37 4.34 10.44
CA ASP A 9 1.05 4.14 11.86
C ASP A 9 0.73 5.46 12.58
N THR A 10 1.44 6.54 12.23
CA THR A 10 1.33 7.82 12.94
C THR A 10 0.32 8.80 12.33
N GLU A 11 0.06 8.72 11.02
CA GLU A 11 -0.82 9.66 10.32
C GLU A 11 -2.06 8.95 9.74
N ILE A 12 -1.86 7.91 8.92
CA ILE A 12 -2.95 7.34 8.11
C ILE A 12 -3.96 6.57 8.98
N LEU A 13 -3.51 5.58 9.74
CA LEU A 13 -4.41 4.74 10.56
C LEU A 13 -5.21 5.58 11.56
N PRO A 14 -4.62 6.50 12.34
CA PRO A 14 -5.38 7.30 13.29
C PRO A 14 -6.44 8.19 12.62
N GLN A 15 -6.10 8.82 11.49
CA GLN A 15 -7.04 9.70 10.77
C GLN A 15 -8.17 8.91 10.12
N TYR A 16 -7.85 7.78 9.48
CA TYR A 16 -8.84 6.90 8.85
C TYR A 16 -9.81 6.34 9.89
N HIS A 17 -9.32 5.74 10.98
CA HIS A 17 -10.18 5.15 12.01
C HIS A 17 -11.07 6.19 12.68
N LYS A 18 -10.53 7.38 13.00
CA LYS A 18 -11.32 8.49 13.55
C LYS A 18 -12.45 8.93 12.61
N ALA A 19 -12.21 8.96 11.30
CA ALA A 19 -13.25 9.28 10.32
C ALA A 19 -14.29 8.16 10.23
N MET A 20 -13.87 6.90 10.21
CA MET A 20 -14.77 5.73 10.17
C MET A 20 -15.64 5.63 11.42
N GLU A 21 -15.09 5.85 12.61
CA GLU A 21 -15.84 5.88 13.89
C GLU A 21 -16.95 6.94 13.89
N ARG A 22 -16.75 8.02 13.13
CA ARG A 22 -17.72 9.13 12.97
C ARG A 22 -18.66 8.93 11.78
N LEU A 23 -18.57 7.80 11.09
CA LEU A 23 -19.28 7.51 9.84
C LEU A 23 -19.00 8.53 8.71
N GLU A 24 -17.85 9.21 8.77
CA GLU A 24 -17.40 10.18 7.78
C GLU A 24 -16.65 9.45 6.65
N ILE A 25 -17.35 8.58 5.92
CA ILE A 25 -16.75 7.68 4.92
C ILE A 25 -16.01 8.44 3.82
N ASN A 26 -16.52 9.61 3.42
CA ASN A 26 -15.84 10.47 2.45
C ASN A 26 -14.46 10.91 2.96
N LYS A 27 -14.34 11.30 4.23
CA LYS A 27 -13.05 11.71 4.82
C LYS A 27 -12.11 10.51 5.00
N ALA A 28 -12.63 9.35 5.39
CA ALA A 28 -11.83 8.13 5.45
C ALA A 28 -11.26 7.78 4.07
N THR A 29 -12.09 7.94 3.03
CA THR A 29 -11.69 7.76 1.62
C THR A 29 -10.63 8.77 1.20
N ASP A 30 -10.75 10.04 1.59
CA ASP A 30 -9.73 11.07 1.32
C ASP A 30 -8.38 10.74 1.96
N VAL A 31 -8.39 10.23 3.21
CA VAL A 31 -7.17 9.76 3.90
C VAL A 31 -6.54 8.60 3.14
N LEU A 32 -7.35 7.63 2.68
CA LEU A 32 -6.88 6.50 1.86
C LEU A 32 -6.24 6.98 0.54
N TRP A 33 -6.87 7.92 -0.15
CA TRP A 33 -6.33 8.52 -1.38
C TRP A 33 -5.02 9.27 -1.12
N SER A 34 -4.87 9.90 0.05
CA SER A 34 -3.61 10.55 0.42
C SER A 34 -2.46 9.55 0.55
N LEU A 35 -2.73 8.33 1.06
CA LEU A 35 -1.73 7.27 1.12
C LEU A 35 -1.35 6.79 -0.29
N ILE A 36 -2.34 6.57 -1.17
CA ILE A 36 -2.10 6.20 -2.58
C ILE A 36 -1.18 7.23 -3.24
N GLY A 37 -1.50 8.53 -3.12
CA GLY A 37 -0.68 9.60 -3.69
C GLY A 37 0.75 9.66 -3.12
N ARG A 38 0.92 9.35 -1.82
CA ARG A 38 2.26 9.26 -1.20
C ARG A 38 3.07 8.10 -1.77
N LEU A 39 2.45 6.94 -2.04
CA LEU A 39 3.14 5.81 -2.66
C LEU A 39 3.52 6.10 -4.12
N ASP A 40 2.63 6.76 -4.87
CA ASP A 40 2.92 7.20 -6.25
C ASP A 40 4.09 8.20 -6.28
N GLY A 41 4.11 9.15 -5.34
CA GLY A 41 5.25 10.05 -5.13
C GLY A 41 6.53 9.28 -4.79
N TYR A 42 6.45 8.30 -3.89
CA TYR A 42 7.59 7.45 -3.53
C TYR A 42 8.16 6.67 -4.73
N ILE A 43 7.30 6.15 -5.61
CA ILE A 43 7.75 5.50 -6.86
C ILE A 43 8.47 6.51 -7.76
N THR A 44 7.96 7.72 -7.87
CA THR A 44 8.50 8.79 -8.71
C THR A 44 9.85 9.28 -8.19
N ASP A 45 9.98 9.50 -6.88
CA ASP A 45 11.20 10.02 -6.26
C ASP A 45 12.38 9.04 -6.35
N TYR A 46 12.09 7.75 -6.19
CA TYR A 46 13.14 6.72 -6.13
C TYR A 46 13.38 5.98 -7.45
N GLU A 47 12.45 6.07 -8.41
CA GLU A 47 12.51 5.41 -9.72
C GLU A 47 13.05 3.96 -9.65
N PRO A 48 12.40 3.04 -8.90
CA PRO A 48 12.96 1.71 -8.61
C PRO A 48 13.28 0.89 -9.87
N PHE A 49 12.53 1.11 -10.94
CA PHE A 49 12.72 0.51 -12.26
C PHE A 49 14.05 0.90 -12.94
N LYS A 50 14.61 2.07 -12.62
CA LYS A 50 15.97 2.46 -13.00
C LYS A 50 16.98 2.03 -11.95
N LEU A 51 16.68 2.27 -10.67
CA LEU A 51 17.59 2.04 -9.55
C LEU A 51 18.06 0.59 -9.44
N ILE A 52 17.21 -0.38 -9.78
CA ILE A 52 17.55 -1.82 -9.77
C ILE A 52 18.82 -2.16 -10.56
N LYS A 53 19.13 -1.38 -11.60
CA LYS A 53 20.32 -1.59 -12.45
C LYS A 53 21.63 -1.22 -11.76
N THR A 54 21.56 -0.43 -10.67
CA THR A 54 22.74 0.14 -10.00
C THR A 54 22.81 -0.21 -8.52
N ASN A 55 21.67 -0.38 -7.84
CA ASN A 55 21.63 -0.70 -6.42
C ASN A 55 20.43 -1.59 -6.07
N LYS A 56 20.65 -2.90 -6.12
CA LYS A 56 19.64 -3.91 -5.84
C LYS A 56 19.09 -3.81 -4.41
N ASN A 57 19.96 -3.74 -3.40
CA ASN A 57 19.55 -3.71 -2.00
C ASN A 57 18.67 -2.48 -1.68
N LYS A 58 19.02 -1.31 -2.22
CA LYS A 58 18.19 -0.10 -2.03
C LYS A 58 16.84 -0.25 -2.70
N THR A 59 16.80 -0.81 -3.92
CA THR A 59 15.54 -1.09 -4.60
C THR A 59 14.68 -2.07 -3.82
N GLU A 60 15.23 -3.14 -3.28
CA GLU A 60 14.48 -4.10 -2.45
C GLU A 60 13.82 -3.42 -1.25
N ASN A 61 14.54 -2.53 -0.56
CA ASN A 61 13.97 -1.74 0.54
C ASN A 61 12.84 -0.81 0.07
N ILE A 62 12.97 -0.18 -1.11
CA ILE A 62 11.92 0.66 -1.70
C ILE A 62 10.68 -0.17 -2.03
N ILE A 63 10.86 -1.31 -2.68
CA ILE A 63 9.76 -2.22 -3.03
C ILE A 63 9.09 -2.75 -1.75
N TRP A 64 9.84 -3.10 -0.72
CA TRP A 64 9.27 -3.52 0.56
C TRP A 64 8.38 -2.44 1.18
N ASN A 65 8.81 -1.17 1.16
CA ASN A 65 8.00 -0.04 1.65
C ASN A 65 6.71 0.13 0.83
N LEU A 66 6.78 -0.03 -0.49
CA LEU A 66 5.61 0.03 -1.37
C LEU A 66 4.64 -1.12 -1.10
N LEU A 67 5.14 -2.34 -0.89
CA LEU A 67 4.32 -3.50 -0.55
C LEU A 67 3.65 -3.35 0.81
N TYR A 68 4.36 -2.78 1.78
CA TYR A 68 3.78 -2.44 3.08
C TYR A 68 2.62 -1.44 2.94
N GLY A 69 2.83 -0.37 2.16
CA GLY A 69 1.79 0.62 1.88
C GLY A 69 0.59 0.03 1.13
N LEU A 70 0.86 -0.77 0.09
CA LEU A 70 -0.18 -1.38 -0.73
C LEU A 70 -1.02 -2.40 0.07
N HIS A 71 -0.39 -3.18 0.94
CA HIS A 71 -1.11 -4.08 1.85
C HIS A 71 -2.04 -3.30 2.79
N ASN A 72 -1.57 -2.20 3.38
CA ASN A 72 -2.42 -1.36 4.23
C ASN A 72 -3.57 -0.71 3.43
N ILE A 73 -3.32 -0.25 2.20
CA ILE A 73 -4.40 0.23 1.31
C ILE A 73 -5.46 -0.86 1.14
N THR A 74 -5.05 -2.10 0.90
CA THR A 74 -5.99 -3.22 0.74
C THR A 74 -6.88 -3.40 1.97
N GLU A 75 -6.30 -3.42 3.17
CA GLU A 75 -7.05 -3.56 4.44
C GLU A 75 -8.04 -2.40 4.64
N LEU A 76 -7.58 -1.15 4.44
CA LEU A 76 -8.39 0.06 4.59
C LEU A 76 -9.47 0.20 3.51
N LEU A 77 -9.27 -0.43 2.35
CA LEU A 77 -10.23 -0.41 1.27
C LEU A 77 -11.37 -1.42 1.48
N SER A 78 -11.15 -2.49 2.25
CA SER A 78 -12.11 -3.57 2.51
C SER A 78 -13.54 -3.10 2.87
N PRO A 79 -13.75 -2.15 3.80
CA PRO A 79 -15.10 -1.68 4.13
C PRO A 79 -15.74 -0.74 3.07
N ILE A 80 -14.97 -0.27 2.08
CA ILE A 80 -15.42 0.72 1.08
C ILE A 80 -15.62 0.05 -0.29
N LEU A 81 -14.63 -0.70 -0.77
CA LEU A 81 -14.65 -1.47 -2.02
C LEU A 81 -14.20 -2.93 -1.76
N PRO A 82 -15.07 -3.77 -1.18
CA PRO A 82 -14.71 -5.12 -0.73
C PRO A 82 -14.25 -6.03 -1.88
N SER A 83 -14.87 -5.94 -3.06
CA SER A 83 -14.48 -6.74 -4.22
C SER A 83 -13.08 -6.41 -4.73
N THR A 84 -12.71 -5.12 -4.74
CA THR A 84 -11.36 -4.67 -5.11
C THR A 84 -10.34 -5.13 -4.07
N ALA A 85 -10.65 -4.97 -2.78
CA ALA A 85 -9.79 -5.41 -1.69
C ALA A 85 -9.56 -6.93 -1.74
N GLU A 86 -10.59 -7.73 -2.01
CA GLU A 86 -10.47 -9.19 -2.14
C GLU A 86 -9.48 -9.58 -3.26
N ILE A 87 -9.56 -8.91 -4.42
CA ILE A 87 -8.63 -9.20 -5.52
C ILE A 87 -7.21 -8.82 -5.10
N MET A 88 -7.01 -7.62 -4.52
CA MET A 88 -5.69 -7.21 -4.03
C MET A 88 -5.12 -8.18 -2.96
N HIS A 89 -5.95 -8.69 -2.04
CA HIS A 89 -5.53 -9.68 -1.04
C HIS A 89 -5.07 -11.00 -1.65
N LYS A 90 -5.70 -11.45 -2.74
CA LYS A 90 -5.28 -12.68 -3.44
C LYS A 90 -3.86 -12.55 -3.99
N HIS A 91 -3.48 -11.34 -4.38
CA HIS A 91 -2.19 -11.04 -5.00
C HIS A 91 -1.11 -10.56 -4.03
N ILE A 92 -1.48 -10.04 -2.87
CA ILE A 92 -0.55 -9.46 -1.89
C ILE A 92 -0.69 -10.19 -0.57
N LYS A 93 0.25 -11.10 -0.30
CA LYS A 93 0.27 -11.88 0.93
C LYS A 93 1.37 -11.37 1.86
N LYS A 94 0.96 -10.93 3.05
CA LYS A 94 1.85 -10.61 4.15
C LYS A 94 2.03 -11.85 5.03
N THR A 95 3.26 -12.20 5.36
CA THR A 95 3.59 -13.17 6.40
C THR A 95 4.45 -12.52 7.46
N VAL A 96 4.31 -12.99 8.71
CA VAL A 96 5.10 -12.54 9.85
C VAL A 96 5.92 -13.72 10.32
N ASP A 97 7.24 -13.52 10.41
CA ASP A 97 8.22 -14.52 10.81
C ASP A 97 9.09 -13.94 11.93
N GLY A 98 8.64 -14.14 13.18
CA GLY A 98 9.18 -13.42 14.33
C GLY A 98 8.87 -11.92 14.24
N GLU A 99 9.92 -11.09 14.20
CA GLU A 99 9.81 -9.64 14.03
C GLU A 99 9.81 -9.20 12.55
N ASP A 100 10.14 -10.12 11.62
CA ASP A 100 10.24 -9.80 10.20
C ASP A 100 8.88 -9.89 9.50
N ILE A 101 8.56 -8.84 8.73
CA ILE A 101 7.42 -8.83 7.82
C ILE A 101 7.91 -9.14 6.41
N LYS A 102 7.38 -10.22 5.83
CA LYS A 102 7.67 -10.64 4.46
C LYS A 102 6.43 -10.47 3.59
N PHE A 103 6.65 -10.12 2.33
CA PHE A 103 5.59 -9.98 1.34
C PHE A 103 5.85 -10.92 0.17
N SER A 104 4.80 -11.65 -0.21
CA SER A 104 4.79 -12.52 -1.38
C SER A 104 3.72 -12.02 -2.35
N ILE A 105 4.11 -11.88 -3.62
CA ILE A 105 3.23 -11.37 -4.68
C ILE A 105 2.99 -12.46 -5.71
N SER A 106 1.73 -12.66 -6.09
CA SER A 106 1.38 -13.41 -7.30
C SER A 106 1.03 -12.46 -8.43
N LEU A 107 1.45 -12.80 -9.64
CA LEU A 107 1.11 -12.03 -10.83
C LEU A 107 -0.40 -12.07 -11.09
N LEU A 108 -0.90 -10.99 -11.66
CA LEU A 108 -2.25 -10.94 -12.21
C LEU A 108 -2.26 -11.70 -13.53
N ASP A 109 -3.14 -12.69 -13.66
CA ASP A 109 -3.36 -13.41 -14.92
C ASP A 109 -4.00 -12.50 -15.97
N GLU A 110 -4.86 -11.57 -15.53
CA GLU A 110 -5.54 -10.57 -16.34
C GLU A 110 -5.53 -9.19 -15.64
N PRO A 111 -5.54 -8.07 -16.39
CA PRO A 111 -5.64 -6.74 -15.79
C PRO A 111 -6.90 -6.61 -14.93
N LEU A 112 -6.74 -6.04 -13.72
CA LEU A 112 -7.86 -5.84 -12.77
C LEU A 112 -9.03 -5.07 -13.40
N PHE A 113 -8.70 -4.16 -14.31
CA PHE A 113 -9.67 -3.43 -15.12
C PHE A 113 -9.21 -3.47 -16.58
N LEU A 114 -10.10 -3.89 -17.47
CA LEU A 114 -9.88 -3.78 -18.91
C LEU A 114 -9.78 -2.29 -19.27
N ARG A 115 -8.67 -1.89 -19.90
CA ARG A 115 -8.58 -0.55 -20.49
C ARG A 115 -9.57 -0.49 -21.64
N LYS A 116 -10.50 0.47 -21.59
CA LYS A 116 -11.34 0.83 -22.74
C LYS A 116 -10.53 1.66 -23.72
#